data_AF-A0A7W0UDG3-F1
#
_entry.id   AF-A0A7W0UDG3-F1
#
_cell.length_a   1.000
_cell.length_b   1.000
_cell.length_c   1.000
_cell.angle_alpha   90.00
_cell.angle_beta   90.00
_cell.angle_gamma   90.00
#
_symmetry.space_group_name_H-M   'P 1'
#
loop_
_entity.id
_entity.type
_entity.pdbx_description
1 polymer ?
#
loop_
_entity_poly.entity_id
_entity_poly.type
_entity_poly.pdbx_seq_one_letter_code
_entity_poly.pdbx_strand_id
1 'polypeptide(L)'
;FVTPRPTIQSYAIIRALGWKPAQIYVNSVSATETFMTTAVAASSADTVNGSISAVYLKDPAAPRFENDATVKQYRTLMAKYNPRGRPTDSLNFYGFAKAHTFVSAMYKAGKNPTREGLMRALTSLNETSPFALPGVRLKTTPTDRFIISQQSMMRFNNGGWTLTGRLVDGRPRG
;
A
#
# COMPACT_ATOMS: atom_id res chain seq x y z
N PHE A 1 -14.52 4.54 -5.20
CA PHE A 1 -13.57 4.50 -4.07
C PHE A 1 -14.35 4.13 -2.81
N VAL A 2 -13.95 3.09 -2.09
CA VAL A 2 -14.61 2.66 -0.84
C VAL A 2 -13.54 2.51 0.25
N THR A 3 -13.81 3.06 1.43
CA THR A 3 -12.93 2.99 2.62
C THR A 3 -13.21 1.72 3.44
N PRO A 4 -12.42 1.40 4.49
CA PRO A 4 -12.47 0.10 5.14
C PRO A 4 -13.86 -0.31 5.66
N ARG A 5 -14.55 0.57 6.39
CA ARG A 5 -15.86 0.26 6.99
C ARG A 5 -16.91 -0.12 5.92
N PRO A 6 -17.19 0.71 4.89
CA PRO A 6 -18.14 0.31 3.86
C PRO A 6 -17.67 -0.90 3.04
N THR A 7 -16.36 -1.13 2.89
CA THR A 7 -15.84 -2.36 2.26
C THR A 7 -16.23 -3.61 3.06
N ILE A 8 -16.04 -3.58 4.39
CA ILE A 8 -16.42 -4.68 5.29
C ILE A 8 -17.94 -4.90 5.25
N GLN A 9 -18.72 -3.82 5.25
CA GLN A 9 -20.19 -3.90 5.15
C GLN A 9 -20.64 -4.51 3.82
N SER A 10 -19.96 -4.22 2.70
CA SER A 10 -20.26 -4.86 1.42
C SER A 10 -20.11 -6.38 1.49
N TYR A 11 -19.07 -6.91 2.14
CA TYR A 11 -18.93 -8.36 2.32
C TYR A 11 -20.05 -8.97 3.16
N ALA A 12 -20.45 -8.30 4.25
CA ALA A 12 -21.58 -8.74 5.08
C ALA A 12 -22.88 -8.78 4.26
N ILE A 13 -23.12 -7.76 3.43
CA ILE A 13 -24.28 -7.68 2.53
C ILE A 13 -24.24 -8.76 1.45
N ILE A 14 -23.09 -9.00 0.81
CA ILE A 14 -22.92 -10.07 -0.19
C ILE A 14 -23.35 -11.42 0.42
N ARG A 15 -22.91 -11.71 1.65
CA ARG A 15 -23.32 -12.92 2.37
C ARG A 15 -24.82 -12.92 2.68
N ALA A 16 -25.35 -11.83 3.21
CA ALA A 16 -26.77 -11.73 3.58
C ALA A 16 -27.70 -11.93 2.36
N LEU A 17 -27.27 -11.48 1.18
CA LEU A 17 -28.00 -11.67 -0.08
C LEU A 17 -27.81 -13.06 -0.68
N GLY A 18 -26.93 -13.90 -0.14
CA GLY A 18 -26.53 -15.16 -0.77
C GLY A 18 -25.90 -14.98 -2.16
N TRP A 19 -25.46 -13.75 -2.48
CA TRP A 19 -24.89 -13.44 -3.78
C TRP A 19 -23.47 -14.02 -3.87
N LYS A 20 -23.14 -14.64 -5.01
CA LYS A 20 -21.84 -15.26 -5.29
C LYS A 20 -21.18 -14.56 -6.48
N PRO A 21 -20.51 -13.41 -6.28
CA PRO A 21 -19.77 -12.75 -7.35
C PRO A 21 -18.67 -13.68 -7.87
N ALA A 22 -18.46 -13.71 -9.19
CA ALA A 22 -17.36 -14.48 -9.78
C ALA A 22 -15.98 -14.00 -9.31
N GLN A 23 -15.85 -12.69 -9.06
CA GLN A 23 -14.62 -12.08 -8.55
C GLN A 23 -14.95 -10.78 -7.81
N ILE A 24 -14.23 -10.53 -6.71
CA ILE A 24 -14.31 -9.28 -5.95
C ILE A 24 -12.98 -8.54 -6.08
N TYR A 25 -13.05 -7.24 -6.37
CA TYR A 25 -11.91 -6.34 -6.42
C TYR A 25 -11.99 -5.34 -5.26
N VAL A 26 -10.90 -5.25 -4.48
CA VAL A 26 -10.80 -4.43 -3.28
C VAL A 26 -9.86 -3.27 -3.56
N ASN A 27 -10.31 -2.06 -3.24
CA ASN A 27 -9.46 -0.88 -3.25
C ASN A 27 -8.27 -1.05 -2.29
N SER A 28 -7.07 -0.65 -2.69
CA SER A 28 -5.83 -0.90 -1.94
C SER A 28 -5.87 -0.39 -0.49
N VAL A 29 -6.55 0.74 -0.23
CA VAL A 29 -6.70 1.31 1.12
C VAL A 29 -7.53 0.44 2.08
N SER A 30 -8.38 -0.43 1.53
CA SER A 30 -9.20 -1.39 2.28
C SER A 30 -8.62 -2.80 2.25
N ALA A 31 -7.55 -3.02 1.49
CA ALA A 31 -6.94 -4.32 1.27
C ALA A 31 -5.82 -4.62 2.27
N THR A 32 -5.95 -4.17 3.53
CA THR A 32 -5.05 -4.60 4.60
C THR A 32 -5.48 -5.95 5.13
N GLU A 33 -4.55 -6.75 5.62
CA GLU A 33 -4.88 -8.04 6.26
C GLU A 33 -5.94 -7.87 7.36
N THR A 34 -5.83 -6.82 8.18
CA THR A 34 -6.76 -6.58 9.28
C THR A 34 -8.19 -6.33 8.83
N PHE A 35 -8.38 -5.51 7.79
CA PHE A 35 -9.72 -5.22 7.28
C PHE A 35 -10.32 -6.44 6.60
N MET A 36 -9.50 -7.22 5.89
CA MET A 36 -9.94 -8.46 5.27
C MET A 36 -10.30 -9.53 6.32
N THR A 37 -9.54 -9.66 7.40
CA THR A 37 -9.88 -10.53 8.54
C THR A 37 -11.20 -10.10 9.20
N THR A 38 -11.43 -8.79 9.33
CA THR A 38 -12.71 -8.28 9.85
C THR A 38 -13.85 -8.55 8.85
N ALA A 39 -13.60 -8.46 7.55
CA ALA A 39 -14.57 -8.83 6.51
C ALA A 39 -14.91 -10.32 6.56
N VAL A 40 -13.94 -11.20 6.83
CA VAL A 40 -14.18 -12.64 7.05
C VAL A 40 -15.10 -12.85 8.25
N ALA A 41 -14.82 -12.19 9.37
CA ALA A 41 -15.65 -12.28 10.58
C ALA A 41 -17.07 -11.73 10.38
N ALA A 42 -17.23 -10.67 9.58
CA ALA A 42 -18.53 -10.09 9.24
C ALA A 42 -19.28 -10.85 8.12
N SER A 43 -18.61 -11.79 7.44
CA SER A 43 -19.18 -12.59 6.36
C SER A 43 -18.78 -14.07 6.48
N SER A 44 -17.84 -14.53 5.65
CA SER A 44 -17.22 -15.86 5.71
C SER A 44 -15.93 -15.90 4.89
N ALA A 45 -15.05 -16.85 5.22
CA ALA A 45 -13.85 -17.12 4.44
C ALA A 45 -14.18 -17.37 2.96
N ASP A 46 -15.22 -18.15 2.67
CA ASP A 46 -15.66 -18.45 1.29
C ASP A 46 -16.05 -17.22 0.47
N THR A 47 -16.55 -16.16 1.13
CA THR A 47 -16.95 -14.92 0.46
C THR A 47 -15.75 -14.01 0.19
N VAL A 48 -14.76 -14.04 1.10
CA VAL A 48 -13.65 -13.07 1.09
C VAL A 48 -12.41 -13.64 0.40
N ASN A 49 -12.16 -14.95 0.53
CA ASN A 49 -11.07 -15.62 -0.15
C ASN A 49 -11.20 -15.44 -1.67
N GLY A 50 -10.06 -15.32 -2.34
CA GLY A 50 -10.01 -15.04 -3.76
C GLY A 50 -10.14 -13.55 -4.11
N SER A 51 -10.42 -12.65 -3.16
CA SER A 51 -10.44 -11.20 -3.41
C SER A 51 -9.13 -10.70 -4.00
N ILE A 52 -9.22 -9.79 -4.96
CA ILE A 52 -8.08 -9.23 -5.68
C ILE A 52 -7.91 -7.76 -5.34
N SER A 53 -6.66 -7.30 -5.20
CA SER A 53 -6.34 -5.89 -5.06
C SER A 53 -5.05 -5.53 -5.81
N ALA A 54 -4.72 -4.25 -5.85
CA ALA A 54 -3.48 -3.73 -6.40
C ALA A 54 -2.58 -3.22 -5.27
N VAL A 55 -1.28 -3.45 -5.40
CA VAL A 55 -0.27 -3.08 -4.41
C VAL A 55 1.00 -2.56 -5.08
N TYR A 56 1.67 -1.63 -4.40
CA TYR A 56 2.88 -0.95 -4.89
C TYR A 56 3.97 -0.82 -3.81
N LEU A 57 3.66 -1.15 -2.56
CA LEU A 57 4.61 -1.21 -1.46
C LEU A 57 4.86 -2.65 -1.03
N LYS A 58 5.99 -2.87 -0.35
CA LYS A 58 6.20 -4.08 0.44
C LYS A 58 5.14 -4.16 1.54
N ASP A 59 4.68 -5.37 1.84
CA ASP A 59 3.76 -5.62 2.94
C ASP A 59 4.56 -6.11 4.16
N PRO A 60 4.56 -5.39 5.30
CA PRO A 60 5.29 -5.82 6.49
C PRO A 60 4.73 -7.10 7.14
N ALA A 61 3.51 -7.54 6.78
CA ALA A 61 2.93 -8.80 7.21
C ALA A 61 3.33 -9.99 6.33
N ALA A 62 3.77 -9.75 5.08
CA ALA A 62 4.07 -10.83 4.15
C ALA A 62 5.41 -11.53 4.48
N PRO A 63 5.45 -12.88 4.58
CA PRO A 63 6.67 -13.62 4.91
C PRO A 63 7.87 -13.33 3.99
N ARG A 64 7.61 -13.05 2.71
CA ARG A 64 8.66 -12.72 1.73
C ARG A 64 9.49 -11.48 2.07
N PHE A 65 8.99 -10.60 2.93
CA PHE A 65 9.69 -9.38 3.36
C PHE A 65 10.14 -9.45 4.83
N GLU A 66 10.02 -10.60 5.50
CA GLU A 66 10.41 -10.76 6.90
C GLU A 66 11.88 -10.38 7.14
N ASN A 67 12.75 -10.75 6.19
CA ASN A 67 14.18 -10.49 6.26
C ASN A 67 14.64 -9.21 5.55
N ASP A 68 13.71 -8.43 4.98
CA ASP A 68 14.01 -7.18 4.29
C ASP A 68 14.53 -6.12 5.28
N ALA A 69 15.66 -5.49 4.95
CA ALA A 69 16.31 -4.52 5.84
C ALA A 69 15.41 -3.32 6.15
N THR A 70 14.62 -2.85 5.18
CA THR A 70 13.70 -1.72 5.36
C THR A 70 12.53 -2.10 6.25
N VAL A 71 11.98 -3.31 6.08
CA VAL A 71 10.91 -3.81 6.96
C VAL A 71 11.42 -4.00 8.39
N LYS A 72 12.63 -4.55 8.58
CA LYS A 72 13.27 -4.68 9.91
C LYS A 72 13.46 -3.32 10.57
N GLN A 73 14.03 -2.35 9.85
CA GLN A 73 14.23 -1.00 10.38
C GLN A 73 12.90 -0.33 10.75
N TYR A 74 11.88 -0.46 9.91
CA TYR A 74 10.53 0.01 10.20
C TYR A 74 9.96 -0.61 11.49
N ARG A 75 10.09 -1.93 11.68
CA ARG A 75 9.63 -2.62 12.89
C ARG A 75 10.35 -2.10 14.14
N THR A 76 11.67 -1.87 14.07
CA THR A 76 12.44 -1.25 15.16
C THR A 76 11.94 0.16 15.49
N LEU A 77 11.66 0.98 14.48
CA LEU A 77 11.16 2.34 14.68
C LEU A 77 9.73 2.36 15.24
N MET A 78 8.87 1.44 14.79
CA MET A 78 7.52 1.25 15.37
C MET A 78 7.61 0.88 16.84
N ALA A 79 8.45 -0.10 17.20
CA ALA A 79 8.63 -0.50 18.60
C ALA A 79 9.10 0.65 19.49
N LYS A 80 9.96 1.54 18.97
CA LYS A 80 10.48 2.69 19.70
C LYS A 80 9.47 3.85 19.83
N TYR A 81 8.82 4.21 18.73
CA TYR A 81 8.05 5.47 18.64
C TYR A 81 6.53 5.28 18.66
N ASN A 82 6.04 4.07 18.39
CA ASN A 82 4.62 3.73 18.45
C ASN A 82 4.42 2.27 18.94
N PRO A 83 4.82 1.94 20.18
CA PRO A 83 4.78 0.56 20.70
C PRO A 83 3.35 -0.02 20.81
N ARG A 84 2.32 0.84 20.83
CA ARG A 84 0.90 0.42 20.80
C ARG A 84 0.39 0.14 19.38
N GLY A 85 1.13 0.59 18.36
CA GLY A 85 0.78 0.37 16.97
C GLY A 85 1.09 -1.05 16.52
N ARG A 86 0.29 -1.58 15.60
CA ARG A 86 0.54 -2.88 14.99
C ARG A 86 1.56 -2.76 13.85
N PRO A 87 2.75 -3.37 13.95
CA PRO A 87 3.78 -3.28 12.91
C PRO A 87 3.43 -4.08 11.64
N THR A 88 2.52 -5.03 11.70
CA THR A 88 2.03 -5.75 10.51
C THR A 88 0.95 -4.96 9.76
N ASP A 89 0.52 -3.80 10.27
CA ASP A 89 -0.42 -2.95 9.54
C ASP A 89 0.28 -2.20 8.40
N SER A 90 -0.08 -2.52 7.17
CA SER A 90 0.49 -1.89 5.98
C SER A 90 0.21 -0.39 5.88
N LEU A 91 -0.78 0.16 6.58
CA LEU A 91 -1.00 1.62 6.63
C LEU A 91 0.06 2.35 7.46
N ASN A 92 0.58 1.71 8.51
CA ASN A 92 1.72 2.26 9.25
C ASN A 92 2.97 2.27 8.37
N PHE A 93 3.22 1.18 7.64
CA PHE A 93 4.32 1.11 6.68
C PHE A 93 4.19 2.15 5.55
N TYR A 94 2.98 2.36 5.03
CA TYR A 94 2.67 3.42 4.07
C TYR A 94 2.97 4.83 4.63
N GLY A 95 2.70 5.07 5.91
CA GLY A 95 3.09 6.30 6.60
C GLY A 95 4.60 6.55 6.56
N PHE A 96 5.40 5.54 6.88
CA PHE A 96 6.86 5.63 6.82
C PHE A 96 7.36 5.84 5.38
N ALA A 97 6.78 5.15 4.39
CA ALA A 97 7.14 5.34 2.98
C ALA A 97 6.93 6.79 2.51
N LYS A 98 5.81 7.42 2.92
CA LYS A 98 5.53 8.84 2.65
C LYS A 98 6.55 9.75 3.36
N ALA A 99 6.82 9.50 4.64
CA ALA A 99 7.78 10.28 5.41
C ALA A 99 9.19 10.20 4.79
N HIS A 100 9.64 9.02 4.37
CA HIS A 100 10.91 8.84 3.66
C HIS A 100 10.98 9.67 2.39
N THR A 101 9.93 9.65 1.57
CA THR A 101 9.86 10.45 0.32
C THR A 101 9.89 11.95 0.62
N PHE A 102 9.15 12.38 1.65
CA PHE A 102 9.14 13.77 2.08
C PHE A 102 10.52 14.24 2.57
N VAL A 103 11.17 13.45 3.42
CA VAL A 103 12.52 13.76 3.94
C VAL A 103 13.54 13.82 2.80
N SER A 104 13.51 12.87 1.86
CA SER A 104 14.34 12.91 0.64
C SER A 104 14.15 14.23 -0.13
N ALA A 105 12.90 14.65 -0.33
CA ALA A 105 12.61 15.91 -1.02
C ALA A 105 13.07 17.14 -0.23
N MET A 106 12.97 17.11 1.10
CA MET A 106 13.49 18.19 1.97
C MET A 106 15.01 18.31 1.87
N TYR A 107 15.76 17.20 1.84
CA TYR A 107 17.20 17.25 1.59
C TYR A 107 17.54 17.81 0.21
N LYS A 108 16.77 17.45 -0.83
CA LYS A 108 16.93 17.98 -2.19
C LYS A 108 16.58 19.47 -2.30
N ALA A 109 15.69 19.98 -1.46
CA ALA A 109 15.37 21.40 -1.39
C ALA A 109 16.53 22.26 -0.85
N GLY A 110 17.52 21.64 -0.20
CA GLY A 110 18.75 22.28 0.27
C GLY A 110 18.63 22.92 1.67
N LYS A 111 19.65 23.71 2.03
CA LYS A 111 19.66 24.48 3.29
C LYS A 111 18.56 25.54 3.24
N ASN A 112 17.78 25.66 4.32
CA ASN A 112 16.62 26.56 4.43
C ASN A 112 15.50 26.25 3.41
N PRO A 113 14.85 25.08 3.53
CA PRO A 113 13.85 24.64 2.57
C PRO A 113 12.67 25.61 2.50
N THR A 114 12.35 26.05 1.29
CA THR A 114 11.14 26.84 0.99
C THR A 114 10.06 25.95 0.39
N ARG A 115 8.80 26.40 0.41
CA ARG A 115 7.70 25.72 -0.30
C ARG A 115 8.03 25.49 -1.76
N GLU A 116 8.60 26.50 -2.42
CA GLU A 116 9.00 26.42 -3.82
C GLU A 116 10.13 25.39 -4.03
N GLY A 117 11.17 25.40 -3.20
CA GLY A 117 12.26 24.43 -3.26
C GLY A 117 11.77 22.99 -3.07
N LEU A 118 10.89 22.77 -2.09
CA LEU A 118 10.27 21.47 -1.85
C LEU A 118 9.41 21.01 -3.03
N MET A 119 8.58 21.90 -3.59
CA MET A 119 7.76 21.56 -4.75
C MET A 119 8.63 21.22 -5.97
N ARG A 120 9.71 21.98 -6.22
CA ARG A 120 10.66 21.66 -7.29
C ARG A 120 11.28 20.27 -7.11
N ALA A 121 11.66 19.89 -5.88
CA ALA A 121 12.17 18.55 -5.58
C ALA A 121 11.11 17.46 -5.81
N LEU A 122 9.86 17.69 -5.36
CA LEU A 122 8.77 16.73 -5.50
C LEU A 122 8.25 16.57 -6.94
N THR A 123 8.42 17.58 -7.80
CA THR A 123 8.04 17.54 -9.23
C THR A 123 9.21 17.21 -10.15
N SER A 124 10.32 16.71 -9.60
CA SER A 124 11.50 16.25 -10.36
C SER A 124 12.00 14.89 -9.85
N LEU A 125 11.14 14.12 -9.19
CA LEU A 125 11.50 12.81 -8.66
C LEU A 125 11.82 11.87 -9.82
N ASN A 126 12.91 11.12 -9.67
CA ASN A 126 13.28 10.04 -10.57
C ASN A 126 14.18 9.07 -9.79
N GLU A 127 13.58 8.33 -8.86
CA GLU A 127 14.32 7.49 -7.91
C GLU A 127 13.53 6.25 -7.47
N THR A 128 14.20 5.30 -6.81
CA THR A 128 13.56 4.15 -6.18
C THR A 128 13.26 4.45 -4.71
N SER A 129 12.23 3.81 -4.16
CA SER A 129 11.97 3.82 -2.72
C SER A 129 12.24 2.45 -2.13
N PRO A 130 12.98 2.35 -1.00
CA PRO A 130 13.22 1.07 -0.33
C PRO A 130 11.93 0.47 0.26
N PHE A 131 10.86 1.24 0.39
CA PHE A 131 9.54 0.78 0.83
C PHE A 131 8.70 0.20 -0.31
N ALA A 132 9.03 0.53 -1.56
CA ALA A 132 8.25 0.11 -2.70
C ALA A 132 8.58 -1.33 -3.12
N LEU A 133 7.69 -1.96 -3.89
CA LEU A 133 8.00 -3.25 -4.51
C LEU A 133 9.21 -3.12 -5.45
N PRO A 134 10.04 -4.17 -5.60
CA PRO A 134 11.14 -4.15 -6.57
C PRO A 134 10.66 -3.79 -7.97
N GLY A 135 11.28 -2.77 -8.58
CA GLY A 135 10.93 -2.24 -9.90
C GLY A 135 9.97 -1.04 -9.90
N VAL A 136 9.35 -0.69 -8.77
CA VAL A 136 8.56 0.55 -8.63
C VAL A 136 9.51 1.74 -8.59
N ARG A 137 9.18 2.79 -9.36
CA ARG A 137 9.97 4.01 -9.43
C ARG A 137 9.10 5.22 -9.12
N LEU A 138 9.59 6.05 -8.20
CA LEU A 138 9.01 7.34 -7.88
C LEU A 138 9.44 8.31 -8.97
N LYS A 139 8.50 8.66 -9.86
CA LYS A 139 8.76 9.50 -11.01
C LYS A 139 7.72 10.60 -11.12
N THR A 140 8.16 11.84 -11.16
CA THR A 140 7.32 13.02 -11.37
C THR A 140 7.99 14.00 -12.30
N THR A 141 7.18 14.85 -12.92
CA THR A 141 7.60 16.03 -13.69
C THR A 141 6.73 17.22 -13.25
N PRO A 142 7.00 18.45 -13.72
CA PRO A 142 6.12 19.58 -13.45
C PRO A 142 4.67 19.38 -13.94
N THR A 143 4.49 18.58 -15.00
CA THR A 143 3.20 18.29 -15.65
C THR A 143 2.60 16.93 -15.29
N ASP A 144 3.39 16.00 -14.73
CA ASP A 144 2.92 14.71 -14.20
C ASP A 144 3.32 14.56 -12.72
N ARG A 145 2.33 14.72 -11.84
CA ARG A 145 2.51 14.65 -10.39
C ARG A 145 2.14 13.30 -9.78
N PHE A 146 1.85 12.28 -10.59
CA PHE A 146 1.60 10.93 -10.10
C PHE A 146 2.93 10.22 -9.80
N ILE A 147 3.35 10.30 -8.53
CA ILE A 147 4.63 9.78 -8.04
C ILE A 147 4.83 8.29 -8.38
N ILE A 148 3.84 7.45 -8.09
CA ILE A 148 3.87 6.02 -8.36
C ILE A 148 2.79 5.69 -9.38
N SER A 149 3.18 5.00 -10.44
CA SER A 149 2.28 4.51 -11.48
C SER A 149 2.35 3.00 -11.67
N GLN A 150 3.37 2.34 -11.11
CA GLN A 150 3.51 0.89 -11.19
C GLN A 150 2.81 0.19 -10.03
N GLN A 151 2.05 -0.86 -10.36
CA GLN A 151 1.34 -1.69 -9.38
C GLN A 151 1.44 -3.17 -9.77
N SER A 152 1.38 -4.06 -8.79
CA SER A 152 1.22 -5.50 -8.99
C SER A 152 -0.14 -5.93 -8.42
N MET A 153 -0.74 -6.97 -8.99
CA MET A 153 -1.94 -7.57 -8.44
C MET A 153 -1.58 -8.48 -7.26
N MET A 154 -2.47 -8.53 -6.28
CA MET A 154 -2.40 -9.47 -5.16
C MET A 154 -3.74 -10.13 -4.92
N ARG A 155 -3.71 -11.34 -4.37
CA ARG A 155 -4.91 -12.10 -4.00
C ARG A 155 -4.90 -12.42 -2.52
N PHE A 156 -6.05 -12.25 -1.86
CA PHE A 156 -6.24 -12.58 -0.46
C PHE A 156 -6.74 -14.01 -0.33
N ASN A 157 -6.07 -14.80 0.49
CA ASN A 157 -6.52 -16.14 0.90
C ASN A 157 -6.01 -16.44 2.30
N ASN A 158 -6.83 -17.12 3.11
CA ASN A 158 -6.40 -17.70 4.38
C ASN A 158 -5.68 -16.70 5.30
N GLY A 159 -6.19 -15.47 5.39
CA GLY A 159 -5.64 -14.45 6.26
C GLY A 159 -4.42 -13.71 5.72
N GLY A 160 -4.03 -13.87 4.45
CA GLY A 160 -2.86 -13.18 3.90
C GLY A 160 -2.98 -12.78 2.43
N TRP A 161 -2.17 -11.81 2.02
CA TRP A 161 -2.06 -11.38 0.62
C TRP A 161 -0.82 -11.97 -0.06
N THR A 162 -1.01 -12.50 -1.27
CA THR A 162 0.08 -13.00 -2.12
C THR A 162 0.09 -12.26 -3.47
N LEU A 163 1.25 -11.81 -3.92
CA LEU A 163 1.40 -11.21 -5.26
C LEU A 163 1.09 -12.25 -6.33
N THR A 164 0.30 -11.87 -7.33
CA THR A 164 -0.17 -12.75 -8.41
C THR A 164 0.29 -12.33 -9.80
N GLY A 165 1.06 -11.24 -9.92
CA GLY A 165 1.51 -10.77 -11.24
C GLY A 165 2.77 -9.89 -11.20
N ARG A 166 3.29 -9.62 -12.39
CA ARG A 166 4.34 -8.63 -12.61
C ARG A 166 3.85 -7.21 -12.30
N LEU A 167 4.78 -6.28 -12.14
CA LEU A 167 4.43 -4.86 -12.13
C LEU A 167 3.85 -4.45 -13.50
N VAL A 168 2.78 -3.68 -13.45
CA VAL A 168 2.12 -3.04 -14.59
C VAL A 168 2.22 -1.53 -14.37
N ASP A 169 2.65 -0.80 -15.39
CA ASP A 169 2.67 0.67 -15.36
C ASP A 169 1.33 1.22 -15.85
N GLY A 170 0.61 1.89 -14.96
CA GLY A 170 -0.67 2.53 -15.26
C GLY A 170 -0.54 3.99 -15.70
N ARG A 171 0.68 4.53 -15.84
CA ARG A 171 0.87 5.90 -16.34
C ARG A 171 0.30 5.99 -17.77
N PRO A 172 -0.64 6.91 -18.05
CA PRO A 172 -1.11 7.14 -19.41
C PRO A 172 0.08 7.43 -20.32
N ARG A 173 0.19 6.68 -21.41
CA ARG A 173 1.09 7.04 -22.49
C ARG A 173 0.30 8.04 -23.34
N GLY A 174 0.71 9.30 -23.28
CA GLY A 174 0.24 10.32 -24.21
C GLY A 174 0.60 9.96 -25.64
#